data_AF-A0A453HT11-F1
#
_entry.id   AF-A0A453HT11-F1
#
_cell.length_a   1.000
_cell.length_b   1.000
_cell.length_c   1.000
_cell.angle_alpha   90.00
_cell.angle_beta   90.00
_cell.angle_gamma   90.00
#
_symmetry.space_group_name_H-M   'P 1'
#
loop_
_entity.id
_entity.type
_entity.pdbx_description
1 polymer ?
#
loop_
_entity_poly.entity_id
_entity_poly.type
_entity_poly.pdbx_seq_one_letter_code
_entity_poly.pdbx_strand_id
1 'polypeptide(L)'
;AYVETVLQSIPLNIQFRRTLVGNRWDAWLHLVTRLMEVQLSQQPDKLRWKLTRTGEFTVKSMYIDVINSSSIPSSKYVWKVKVPLKIKVFMWF
;
A
#
# COMPACT_ATOMS: atom_id res chain seq x y z
N ALA A 1 -8.00 -11.35 1.86
CA ALA A 1 -8.52 -11.19 3.23
C ALA A 1 -8.80 -9.70 3.42
N TYR A 2 -10.05 -9.34 3.69
CA TYR A 2 -10.50 -7.97 3.87
C TYR A 2 -9.84 -7.42 5.15
N VAL A 3 -9.21 -6.24 5.11
CA VAL A 3 -8.57 -5.59 6.28
C VAL A 3 -9.55 -5.50 7.45
N GLU A 4 -10.82 -5.30 7.12
CA GLU A 4 -11.95 -5.31 8.05
C GLU A 4 -12.02 -6.59 8.90
N THR A 5 -11.95 -7.77 8.29
CA THR A 5 -12.10 -9.06 9.00
C THR A 5 -11.03 -9.28 10.06
N VAL A 6 -9.82 -8.77 9.84
CA VAL A 6 -8.71 -8.90 10.79
C VAL A 6 -8.89 -7.95 11.97
N LEU A 7 -9.33 -6.72 11.71
CA LEU A 7 -9.51 -5.66 12.71
C LEU A 7 -10.78 -5.82 13.56
N GLN A 8 -11.73 -6.67 13.16
CA GLN A 8 -12.95 -6.96 13.91
C GLN A 8 -12.73 -7.79 15.20
N SER A 9 -11.53 -8.37 15.40
CA SER A 9 -11.24 -9.26 16.54
C SER A 9 -10.22 -8.63 17.50
N ILE A 10 -10.50 -8.73 18.81
CA ILE A 10 -9.56 -8.37 19.88
C ILE A 10 -9.38 -9.60 20.77
N PRO A 11 -8.19 -10.22 20.82
CA PRO A 11 -6.97 -9.87 20.08
C PRO A 11 -7.06 -10.15 18.57
N LEU A 12 -6.26 -9.45 17.76
CA LEU A 12 -6.21 -9.61 16.30
C LEU A 12 -5.94 -11.08 15.93
N ASN A 13 -6.72 -11.61 14.99
CA ASN A 13 -6.53 -12.98 14.46
C ASN A 13 -5.31 -13.06 13.52
N ILE A 14 -4.11 -12.97 14.10
CA ILE A 14 -2.84 -12.98 13.39
C ILE A 14 -1.93 -14.03 14.05
N GLN A 15 -1.40 -14.95 13.25
CA GLN A 15 -0.49 -15.98 13.70
C GLN A 15 0.83 -15.88 12.95
N PHE A 16 1.93 -15.99 13.68
CA PHE A 16 3.27 -15.99 13.10
C PHE A 16 3.82 -17.41 13.03
N ARG A 17 4.36 -17.78 11.87
CA ARG A 17 5.08 -19.06 11.71
C ARG A 17 6.35 -19.13 12.57
N ARG A 18 6.97 -18.00 12.88
CA ARG A 18 8.16 -17.89 13.73
C ARG A 18 7.88 -16.95 14.89
N THR A 19 8.40 -17.28 16.06
CA THR A 19 8.29 -16.42 17.24
C THR A 19 8.98 -15.08 17.00
N LEU A 20 8.31 -13.98 17.36
CA LEU A 20 8.89 -12.65 17.39
C LEU A 20 9.61 -12.47 18.72
N VAL A 21 10.88 -12.06 18.69
CA VAL A 21 11.72 -11.90 19.89
C VAL A 21 12.49 -10.58 19.79
N GLY A 22 12.76 -9.95 20.93
CA GLY A 22 13.47 -8.66 21.02
C GLY A 22 12.79 -7.57 20.21
N ASN A 23 13.57 -6.80 19.46
CA ASN A 23 13.11 -5.63 18.68
C ASN A 23 11.91 -5.92 17.76
N ARG A 24 11.76 -7.17 17.28
CA ARG A 24 10.62 -7.55 16.42
C ARG A 24 9.32 -7.65 17.20
N TRP A 25 9.39 -8.09 18.45
CA TRP A 25 8.24 -8.13 19.35
C TRP A 25 7.82 -6.71 19.75
N ASP A 26 8.79 -5.83 20.04
CA ASP A 26 8.50 -4.43 20.36
C ASP A 26 7.85 -3.71 19.18
N ALA A 27 8.40 -3.89 17.96
CA ALA A 27 7.81 -3.35 16.74
C ALA A 27 6.39 -3.89 16.49
N TRP A 28 6.14 -5.16 16.81
CA TRP A 28 4.81 -5.75 16.74
C TRP A 28 3.84 -5.12 17.74
N LEU A 29 4.26 -4.96 19.00
CA LEU A 29 3.42 -4.32 20.02
C LEU A 29 3.09 -2.87 19.63
N HIS A 30 4.08 -2.11 19.16
CA HIS A 30 3.86 -0.76 18.64
C HIS A 30 2.88 -0.73 17.46
N LEU A 31 2.98 -1.70 16.55
CA LEU A 31 2.04 -1.83 15.44
C LEU A 31 0.62 -2.13 15.94
N VAL A 32 0.46 -3.10 16.85
CA VAL A 32 -0.86 -3.47 17.40
C VAL A 32 -1.51 -2.29 18.11
N THR A 33 -0.76 -1.55 18.93
CA THR A 33 -1.28 -0.35 19.60
C THR A 33 -1.80 0.67 18.60
N ARG A 34 -1.04 0.95 17.53
CA ARG A 34 -1.44 1.88 16.47
C ARG A 34 -2.64 1.38 15.67
N LEU A 35 -2.78 0.07 15.49
CA LEU A 35 -3.92 -0.53 14.80
C LEU A 35 -5.20 -0.44 15.63
N MET A 36 -5.11 -0.57 16.96
CA MET A 36 -6.27 -0.45 17.85
C MET A 36 -6.87 0.96 17.87
N GLU A 37 -6.06 1.99 17.58
CA GLU A 37 -6.53 3.37 17.43
C GLU A 37 -7.28 3.62 16.11
N VAL A 38 -7.20 2.70 15.13
CA VAL A 38 -7.83 2.87 13.82
C VAL A 38 -9.30 2.45 13.88
N GLN A 39 -10.19 3.43 13.73
CA GLN A 39 -11.61 3.19 13.56
C GLN A 39 -11.94 3.00 12.08
N LEU A 40 -12.43 1.81 11.73
CA LEU A 40 -12.92 1.53 10.38
C LEU A 40 -14.27 2.18 10.15
N SER A 41 -14.40 2.88 9.02
CA SER A 41 -15.70 3.36 8.53
C SER A 41 -16.36 2.31 7.66
N GLN A 42 -17.70 2.28 7.65
CA GLN A 42 -18.49 1.46 6.72
C GLN A 42 -18.45 1.95 5.25
N GLN A 43 -17.56 2.89 4.93
CA GLN A 43 -17.39 3.39 3.57
C GLN A 43 -16.56 2.41 2.73
N PRO A 44 -16.84 2.30 1.42
CA PRO A 44 -16.02 1.48 0.53
C PRO A 44 -14.59 2.02 0.46
N ASP A 45 -13.64 1.10 0.30
CA ASP A 45 -12.23 1.44 0.13
C ASP A 45 -12.04 2.37 -1.07
N LYS A 46 -11.19 3.40 -0.88
CA LYS A 46 -10.85 4.37 -1.93
C LYS A 46 -9.35 4.31 -2.22
N LEU A 47 -9.02 4.20 -3.50
CA LEU A 47 -7.65 4.37 -3.96
C LEU A 47 -7.23 5.83 -3.75
N ARG A 48 -6.14 6.04 -3.01
CA ARG A 48 -5.54 7.35 -2.79
C ARG A 48 -4.11 7.38 -3.27
N TRP A 49 -3.77 8.42 -4.01
CA TRP A 49 -2.44 8.70 -4.49
C TRP A 49 -1.56 9.27 -3.36
N LYS A 50 -0.51 8.53 -2.97
CA LYS A 50 0.31 8.89 -1.81
C LYS A 50 1.19 10.13 -2.01
N LEU A 51 1.45 10.51 -3.26
CA LEU A 51 2.34 11.63 -3.58
C LEU A 51 1.65 12.99 -3.52
N THR A 52 0.32 13.02 -3.34
CA THR A 52 -0.45 14.26 -3.22
C THR A 52 -1.20 14.29 -1.89
N ARG A 53 -1.28 15.47 -1.27
CA ARG A 53 -2.04 15.65 -0.02
C ARG A 53 -3.54 15.42 -0.21
N THR A 54 -4.05 15.70 -1.41
CA THR A 54 -5.47 15.46 -1.77
C THR A 54 -5.77 13.98 -1.95
N GLY A 55 -4.76 13.14 -2.20
CA GLY A 55 -4.95 11.75 -2.55
C GLY A 55 -5.37 11.54 -4.01
N GLU A 56 -5.35 12.59 -4.83
CA GLU A 56 -5.69 12.51 -6.25
C GLU A 56 -4.45 12.25 -7.09
N PHE A 57 -4.60 11.39 -8.09
CA PHE A 57 -3.54 11.13 -9.04
C PHE A 57 -3.30 12.37 -9.91
N THR A 58 -2.03 12.75 -10.06
CA THR A 58 -1.62 13.73 -11.07
C THR A 58 -0.40 13.23 -11.82
N VAL A 59 -0.42 13.41 -13.14
CA VAL A 59 0.69 13.06 -14.04
C VAL A 59 1.99 13.72 -13.57
N LYS A 60 1.92 15.00 -13.17
CA LYS A 60 3.08 15.74 -12.63
C LYS A 60 3.71 15.06 -11.42
N SER A 61 2.91 14.69 -10.42
CA SER A 61 3.43 14.03 -9.22
C SER A 61 4.04 12.67 -9.50
N MET A 62 3.46 11.90 -10.44
CA MET A 62 4.01 10.63 -10.90
C MET A 62 5.39 10.82 -11.53
N TYR A 63 5.52 11.74 -12.49
CA TYR A 63 6.80 11.97 -13.16
C TYR A 63 7.89 12.45 -12.20
N ILE A 64 7.57 13.34 -11.26
CA ILE A 64 8.53 13.81 -10.26
C ILE A 64 9.05 12.64 -9.42
N ASP A 65 8.17 11.74 -8.98
CA ASP A 65 8.55 10.58 -8.18
C ASP A 65 9.39 9.59 -8.99
N VAL A 66 9.03 9.33 -10.25
CA VAL A 66 9.83 8.46 -11.14
C VAL A 66 11.23 9.02 -11.38
N ILE A 67 11.36 10.32 -11.66
CA ILE A 67 12.66 10.97 -11.90
C ILE A 67 13.53 10.95 -10.64
N ASN A 68 12.92 11.17 -9.46
CA ASN A 68 13.63 11.15 -8.18
C ASN A 68 13.92 9.72 -7.69
N SER A 69 13.18 8.73 -8.16
CA SER A 69 13.45 7.33 -7.90
C SER A 69 14.66 6.88 -8.74
N SER A 70 15.74 6.47 -8.08
CA SER A 70 16.94 5.96 -8.75
C SER A 70 16.72 4.61 -9.46
N SER A 71 15.51 4.05 -9.40
CA SER A 71 15.12 2.83 -10.10
C SER A 71 13.95 3.11 -11.04
N ILE A 72 14.21 3.13 -12.33
CA ILE A 72 13.15 3.08 -13.34
C ILE A 72 12.41 1.75 -13.15
N PRO A 73 11.08 1.75 -12.98
CA PRO A 73 10.30 0.53 -12.86
C PRO A 73 10.58 -0.38 -14.06
N SER A 74 10.97 -1.64 -13.81
CA SER A 74 11.28 -2.53 -14.94
C SER A 74 10.02 -2.74 -15.78
N SER A 75 10.04 -2.21 -17.01
CA SER A 75 8.96 -2.26 -18.03
C SER A 75 8.43 -3.66 -18.33
N LYS A 76 9.11 -4.73 -17.86
CA LYS A 76 8.71 -6.14 -18.01
C LYS A 76 7.27 -6.44 -17.61
N TYR A 77 6.70 -5.69 -16.66
CA TYR A 77 5.32 -5.90 -16.22
C TYR A 77 4.30 -5.00 -16.93
N VAL A 78 4.71 -3.84 -17.43
CA VAL A 78 3.86 -2.87 -18.15
C VAL A 78 3.18 -3.52 -19.35
N TRP A 79 3.94 -4.33 -20.08
CA TRP A 79 3.42 -5.05 -21.26
C TRP A 79 2.49 -6.21 -20.93
N LYS A 80 2.58 -6.78 -19.73
CA LYS A 80 1.74 -7.89 -19.27
C LYS A 80 0.38 -7.41 -18.72
N VAL A 81 0.21 -6.12 -18.43
CA VAL A 81 -1.06 -5.58 -17.94
C VAL A 81 -2.13 -5.62 -19.04
N LYS A 82 -3.36 -6.04 -18.72
CA LYS A 82 -4.51 -6.03 -19.64
C LYS A 82 -5.15 -4.63 -19.72
N VAL A 83 -4.40 -3.64 -20.18
CA VAL A 83 -4.90 -2.28 -20.45
C VAL A 83 -4.68 -1.90 -21.92
N PRO A 84 -5.49 -0.99 -22.49
CA PRO A 84 -5.31 -0.49 -23.85
C PRO A 84 -3.89 0.00 -24.11
N LEU A 85 -3.39 -0.22 -25.33
CA LEU A 85 -2.01 0.10 -25.73
C LEU A 85 -1.67 1.58 -25.50
N LYS A 86 -2.62 2.49 -25.74
CA LYS A 86 -2.47 3.92 -25.51
C LYS A 86 -2.12 4.25 -24.06
N ILE A 87 -2.60 3.47 -23.10
CA ILE A 87 -2.30 3.63 -21.66
C ILE A 87 -0.94 3.02 -21.32
N LYS A 88 -0.56 1.90 -21.95
CA LYS A 88 0.77 1.28 -21.75
C LYS A 88 1.92 2.19 -22.16
N VAL A 89 1.74 2.98 -23.22
CA VAL A 89 2.77 3.94 -23.68
C VAL A 89 3.10 4.96 -22.59
N PHE A 90 2.12 5.40 -21.79
CA PHE A 90 2.36 6.31 -20.66
C PHE A 90 3.02 5.62 -19.45
N MET A 91 2.91 4.30 -19.33
CA MET A 91 3.54 3.50 -18.27
C MET A 91 4.98 3.08 -18.59
N TRP A 92 5.44 3.27 -19.83
CA TRP A 92 6.80 2.93 -20.27
C TRP A 92 7.84 3.96 -19.84
N PHE A 93 7.44 5.23 -19.66
CA PHE A 93 8.28 6.32 -19.18
C PHE A 93 8.38 6.33 -17.65
#